data_AF-A0A2E3WUZ1-F1
#
_entry.id   AF-A0A2E3WUZ1-F1
#
_cell.length_a   1.000
_cell.length_b   1.000
_cell.length_c   1.000
_cell.angle_alpha   90.00
_cell.angle_beta   90.00
_cell.angle_gamma   90.00
#
_symmetry.space_group_name_H-M   'P 1'
#
loop_
_entity.id
_entity.type
_entity.pdbx_description
1 polymer ?
#
loop_
_entity_poly.entity_id
_entity_poly.type
_entity_poly.pdbx_seq_one_letter_code
_entity_poly.pdbx_strand_id
1 'polypeptide(L)'
;MKSGTFWKLVFVSVLMIAFNNCQPVGESGDGQATGGSGSSSGILDDSAKLVMSREFYDNTMLSQFEARCTSCHADPRDGGVASKGAVFDFDRIRDNLIQGESAIANDLINRLVDPAVHDPSPDMGNPIINNLCPDGSAEGLCYDIVLWWNVTIHGDENATSPFLPGAGPGGGGGGGALSQGTMAEVSLLGRVSGFARNPDDAAEEVDVLIYVGGDASTGTLIATVTADERGPGGSQSGHYFSYQLPSEYLNGNSVTVYAYSMTDDPENLLEAAPKTARAWEINEDAESFWASNIEPELSQRCSRCHTNHTYEGRFFALSSPLPGEGGSSSNNLIYNKVSGQTGHSGGTFCSGSSLCSNLQNAWNLQFQ
;
A
#
# COMPACT_ATOMS: atom_id res chain seq x y z
N MET A 1 49.31 -24.10 -61.91
CA MET A 1 48.97 -24.09 -60.47
C MET A 1 48.33 -22.72 -60.18
N LYS A 2 47.09 -22.52 -60.64
CA LYS A 2 45.81 -22.46 -59.90
C LYS A 2 45.74 -21.41 -58.80
N SER A 3 45.03 -20.32 -59.14
CA SER A 3 44.51 -19.26 -58.30
C SER A 3 43.47 -19.78 -57.29
N GLY A 4 43.32 -19.08 -56.17
CA GLY A 4 42.32 -19.36 -55.16
C GLY A 4 41.98 -18.11 -54.36
N THR A 5 41.09 -17.30 -54.90
CA THR A 5 40.40 -16.20 -54.23
C THR A 5 39.36 -16.81 -53.29
N PHE A 6 39.45 -16.57 -51.98
CA PHE A 6 38.45 -17.03 -51.00
C PHE A 6 37.70 -15.83 -50.42
N TRP A 7 36.45 -15.67 -50.84
CA TRP A 7 35.48 -14.76 -50.26
C TRP A 7 35.03 -15.31 -48.90
N LYS A 8 35.11 -14.52 -47.83
CA LYS A 8 34.35 -14.76 -46.60
C LYS A 8 33.13 -13.84 -46.61
N LEU A 9 31.97 -14.42 -46.92
CA LEU A 9 30.67 -13.85 -46.56
C LEU A 9 30.55 -13.86 -45.03
N VAL A 10 30.30 -12.70 -44.44
CA VAL A 10 29.75 -12.59 -43.08
C VAL A 10 28.24 -12.49 -43.24
N PHE A 11 27.54 -13.57 -42.88
CA PHE A 11 26.09 -13.57 -42.73
C PHE A 11 25.75 -12.95 -41.38
N VAL A 12 25.18 -11.75 -41.40
CA VAL A 12 24.47 -11.16 -40.26
C VAL A 12 23.03 -11.65 -40.35
N SER A 13 22.71 -12.70 -39.61
CA SER A 13 21.32 -13.15 -39.44
C SER A 13 20.67 -12.32 -38.35
N VAL A 14 19.92 -11.30 -38.76
CA VAL A 14 18.92 -10.62 -37.95
C VAL A 14 17.76 -11.59 -37.75
N LEU A 15 17.68 -12.21 -36.57
CA LEU A 15 16.50 -12.95 -36.15
C LEU A 15 15.55 -11.96 -35.46
N MET A 16 14.62 -11.42 -36.24
CA MET A 16 13.41 -10.80 -35.69
C MET A 16 12.52 -11.91 -35.14
N ILE A 17 12.34 -11.94 -33.82
CA ILE A 17 11.26 -12.70 -33.19
C ILE A 17 10.12 -11.72 -32.89
N ALA A 18 8.94 -12.16 -33.34
CA ALA A 18 7.67 -11.48 -33.43
C ALA A 18 7.23 -10.68 -32.19
N PHE A 19 6.67 -9.50 -32.46
CA PHE A 19 5.65 -8.87 -31.64
C PHE A 19 4.42 -9.77 -31.62
N ASN A 20 4.06 -10.31 -30.44
CA ASN A 20 2.73 -10.86 -30.23
C ASN A 20 1.91 -9.89 -29.37
N ASN A 21 0.78 -9.51 -29.97
CA ASN A 21 -0.19 -8.57 -29.48
C ASN A 21 -0.86 -9.07 -28.20
N CYS A 22 -0.92 -8.23 -27.16
CA CYS A 22 -1.94 -8.35 -26.13
C CYS A 22 -3.29 -8.00 -26.79
N GLN A 23 -4.07 -9.01 -27.17
CA GLN A 23 -5.50 -8.81 -27.42
C GLN A 23 -6.27 -8.97 -26.10
N PRO A 24 -7.33 -8.19 -25.88
CA PRO A 24 -8.23 -8.42 -24.75
C PRO A 24 -8.88 -9.79 -24.90
N VAL A 25 -8.69 -10.65 -23.89
CA VAL A 25 -9.43 -11.90 -23.77
C VAL A 25 -10.80 -11.56 -23.19
N GLY A 26 -11.87 -11.94 -23.90
CA GLY A 26 -13.24 -11.67 -23.51
C GLY A 26 -13.60 -12.28 -22.15
N GLU A 27 -14.33 -11.51 -21.36
CA GLU A 27 -14.90 -11.93 -20.08
C GLU A 27 -15.86 -13.11 -20.29
N SER A 28 -15.50 -14.28 -19.74
CA SER A 28 -16.46 -15.35 -19.47
C SER A 28 -17.04 -15.09 -18.09
N GLY A 29 -18.30 -14.65 -18.05
CA GLY A 29 -19.04 -14.48 -16.80
C GLY A 29 -19.32 -15.81 -16.12
N ASP A 30 -19.38 -15.77 -14.78
CA ASP A 30 -20.05 -16.80 -13.98
C ASP A 30 -20.46 -16.27 -12.60
N GLY A 31 -21.66 -16.68 -12.17
CA GLY A 31 -21.89 -17.13 -10.80
C GLY A 31 -22.34 -16.10 -9.76
N GLN A 32 -23.63 -15.78 -9.77
CA GLN A 32 -24.31 -15.08 -8.67
C GLN A 32 -24.40 -15.98 -7.42
N ALA A 33 -23.66 -15.65 -6.36
CA ALA A 33 -23.75 -16.32 -5.06
C ALA A 33 -24.70 -15.57 -4.12
N THR A 34 -25.71 -16.29 -3.60
CA THR A 34 -26.75 -15.77 -2.70
C THR A 34 -26.32 -15.84 -1.22
N GLY A 35 -26.29 -14.67 -0.57
CA GLY A 35 -26.92 -14.39 0.73
C GLY A 35 -26.52 -15.17 1.98
N GLY A 36 -25.80 -14.49 2.88
CA GLY A 36 -25.70 -14.82 4.31
C GLY A 36 -25.23 -13.61 5.11
N SER A 37 -26.16 -12.82 5.65
CA SER A 37 -25.86 -11.66 6.49
C SER A 37 -25.60 -12.12 7.93
N GLY A 38 -24.33 -12.12 8.32
CA GLY A 38 -23.88 -12.21 9.70
C GLY A 38 -22.97 -11.02 9.98
N SER A 39 -23.47 -10.05 10.75
CA SER A 39 -22.72 -8.85 11.12
C SER A 39 -21.74 -9.21 12.25
N SER A 40 -20.58 -9.75 11.87
CA SER A 40 -19.35 -9.56 12.64
C SER A 40 -18.74 -8.25 12.21
N SER A 41 -18.14 -7.49 13.13
CA SER A 41 -17.21 -6.38 12.88
C SER A 41 -15.94 -6.91 12.19
N GLY A 42 -16.14 -7.54 11.04
CA GLY A 42 -15.22 -8.40 10.35
C GLY A 42 -14.35 -7.57 9.42
N ILE A 43 -13.05 -7.84 9.49
CA ILE A 43 -12.08 -7.44 8.49
C ILE A 43 -12.69 -7.78 7.12
N LEU A 44 -12.91 -6.75 6.31
CA LEU A 44 -13.46 -6.92 4.98
C LEU A 44 -12.51 -7.79 4.17
N ASP A 45 -13.06 -8.77 3.45
CA ASP A 45 -12.23 -9.61 2.58
C ASP A 45 -11.62 -8.76 1.45
N ASP A 46 -10.54 -9.28 0.85
CA ASP A 46 -9.81 -8.57 -0.21
C ASP A 46 -10.69 -8.21 -1.42
N SER A 47 -11.77 -8.95 -1.67
CA SER A 47 -12.71 -8.64 -2.76
C SER A 47 -13.56 -7.42 -2.39
N ALA A 48 -14.06 -7.35 -1.16
CA ALA A 48 -14.77 -6.19 -0.64
C ALA A 48 -13.88 -4.94 -0.62
N LYS A 49 -12.62 -5.06 -0.17
CA LYS A 49 -11.63 -3.97 -0.22
C LYS A 49 -11.39 -3.47 -1.64
N LEU A 50 -11.25 -4.38 -2.60
CA LEU A 50 -11.07 -4.03 -4.01
C LEU A 50 -12.29 -3.28 -4.57
N VAL A 51 -13.50 -3.72 -4.23
CA VAL A 51 -14.75 -3.04 -4.65
C VAL A 51 -14.81 -1.64 -4.07
N MET A 52 -14.61 -1.46 -2.77
CA MET A 52 -14.61 -0.13 -2.15
C MET A 52 -13.50 0.77 -2.67
N SER A 53 -12.30 0.22 -2.86
CA SER A 53 -11.18 0.94 -3.48
C SER A 53 -11.54 1.45 -4.87
N ARG A 54 -12.24 0.64 -5.67
CA ARG A 54 -12.71 1.05 -7.00
C ARG A 54 -13.81 2.09 -6.92
N GLU A 55 -14.79 1.93 -6.03
CA GLU A 55 -15.84 2.92 -5.83
C GLU A 55 -15.27 4.27 -5.37
N PHE A 56 -14.32 4.28 -4.43
CA PHE A 56 -13.63 5.51 -3.99
C PHE A 56 -12.89 6.16 -5.16
N TYR A 57 -12.22 5.35 -5.98
CA TYR A 57 -11.54 5.86 -7.16
C TYR A 57 -12.51 6.51 -8.16
N ASP A 58 -13.57 5.80 -8.54
CA ASP A 58 -14.52 6.26 -9.55
C ASP A 58 -15.30 7.51 -9.07
N ASN A 59 -15.62 7.59 -7.77
CA ASN A 59 -16.41 8.68 -7.19
C ASN A 59 -15.58 9.91 -6.77
N THR A 60 -14.33 9.71 -6.36
CA THR A 60 -13.48 10.78 -5.81
C THR A 60 -12.26 11.01 -6.69
N MET A 61 -11.39 10.00 -6.83
CA MET A 61 -10.07 10.17 -7.45
C MET A 61 -10.12 10.50 -8.93
N LEU A 62 -11.02 9.88 -9.69
CA LEU A 62 -11.12 10.05 -11.14
C LEU A 62 -11.33 11.52 -11.49
N SER A 63 -12.23 12.21 -10.77
CA SER A 63 -12.48 13.65 -10.98
C SER A 63 -11.26 14.52 -10.64
N GLN A 64 -10.48 14.15 -9.62
CA GLN A 64 -9.25 14.87 -9.24
C GLN A 64 -8.17 14.70 -10.31
N PHE A 65 -8.00 13.48 -10.84
CA PHE A 65 -7.08 13.22 -11.95
C PHE A 65 -7.54 13.89 -13.24
N GLU A 66 -8.84 13.87 -13.56
CA GLU A 66 -9.37 14.55 -14.75
C GLU A 66 -9.10 16.06 -14.70
N ALA A 67 -9.30 16.68 -13.54
CA ALA A 67 -9.10 18.12 -13.36
C ALA A 67 -7.63 18.56 -13.47
N ARG A 68 -6.67 17.68 -13.11
CA ARG A 68 -5.26 18.07 -12.93
C ARG A 68 -4.31 17.45 -13.95
N CYS A 69 -4.63 16.26 -14.46
CA CYS A 69 -3.69 15.43 -15.22
C CYS A 69 -4.00 15.37 -16.72
N THR A 70 -5.21 15.72 -17.16
CA THR A 70 -5.66 15.61 -18.57
C THR A 70 -4.86 16.47 -19.55
N SER A 71 -4.21 17.53 -19.07
CA SER A 71 -3.34 18.37 -19.89
C SER A 71 -2.09 17.63 -20.40
N CYS A 72 -1.63 16.62 -19.66
CA CYS A 72 -0.38 15.89 -19.96
C CYS A 72 -0.61 14.39 -20.20
N HIS A 73 -1.67 13.84 -19.61
CA HIS A 73 -2.06 12.44 -19.72
C HIS A 73 -3.34 12.35 -20.55
N ALA A 74 -3.29 11.64 -21.68
CA ALA A 74 -4.46 11.43 -22.51
C ALA A 74 -5.33 10.34 -21.89
N ASP A 75 -6.63 10.58 -21.77
CA ASP A 75 -7.58 9.56 -21.37
C ASP A 75 -7.64 8.45 -22.43
N PRO A 76 -7.38 7.18 -22.07
CA PRO A 76 -7.49 6.08 -23.02
C PRO A 76 -8.93 5.92 -23.57
N ARG A 77 -9.96 6.42 -22.87
CA ARG A 77 -11.36 6.45 -23.34
C ARG A 77 -11.54 7.35 -24.58
N ASP A 78 -10.67 8.32 -24.79
CA ASP A 78 -10.72 9.25 -25.92
C ASP A 78 -9.98 8.74 -27.18
N GLY A 79 -9.55 7.46 -27.19
CA GLY A 79 -8.84 6.86 -28.33
C GLY A 79 -7.39 7.33 -28.47
N GLY A 80 -6.82 7.93 -27.42
CA GLY A 80 -5.41 8.31 -27.34
C GLY A 80 -4.47 7.12 -27.19
N VAL A 81 -3.20 7.28 -27.60
CA VAL A 81 -2.18 6.23 -27.56
C VAL A 81 -1.94 5.80 -26.09
N ALA A 82 -2.11 4.51 -25.80
CA ALA A 82 -2.12 3.90 -24.45
C ALA A 82 -0.87 4.14 -23.57
N SER A 83 0.21 4.71 -24.12
CA SER A 83 1.45 4.96 -23.35
C SER A 83 1.35 6.12 -22.36
N LYS A 84 0.36 7.02 -22.48
CA LYS A 84 0.16 8.18 -21.58
C LYS A 84 -1.09 8.11 -20.70
N GLY A 85 -2.00 7.16 -20.92
CA GLY A 85 -3.27 7.00 -20.20
C GLY A 85 -3.18 6.31 -18.84
N ALA A 86 -1.97 6.15 -18.31
CA ALA A 86 -1.70 5.41 -17.08
C ALA A 86 -2.45 5.91 -15.85
N VAL A 87 -2.77 7.20 -15.80
CA VAL A 87 -3.31 7.88 -14.61
C VAL A 87 -4.83 7.77 -14.47
N PHE A 88 -5.51 7.30 -15.51
CA PHE A 88 -6.97 7.07 -15.49
C PHE A 88 -7.32 5.59 -15.37
N ASP A 89 -6.33 4.70 -15.45
CA ASP A 89 -6.49 3.27 -15.25
C ASP A 89 -6.42 2.98 -13.74
N PHE A 90 -7.56 2.60 -13.18
CA PHE A 90 -7.68 2.24 -11.76
C PHE A 90 -6.65 1.21 -11.33
N ASP A 91 -6.48 0.11 -12.08
CA ASP A 91 -5.61 -0.98 -11.64
C ASP A 91 -4.16 -0.51 -11.62
N ARG A 92 -3.74 0.26 -12.62
CA ARG A 92 -2.38 0.80 -12.69
C ARG A 92 -2.09 1.84 -11.63
N ILE A 93 -3.03 2.73 -11.30
CA ILE A 93 -2.83 3.73 -10.25
C ILE A 93 -2.93 3.10 -8.86
N ARG A 94 -3.86 2.17 -8.65
CA ARG A 94 -3.92 1.38 -7.41
C ARG A 94 -2.60 0.62 -7.20
N ASP A 95 -1.99 0.08 -8.24
CA ASP A 95 -0.70 -0.60 -8.11
C ASP A 95 0.41 0.36 -7.67
N ASN A 96 0.40 1.64 -8.08
CA ASN A 96 1.32 2.66 -7.52
C ASN A 96 0.93 3.10 -6.11
N LEU A 97 -0.37 3.09 -5.78
CA LEU A 97 -0.87 3.44 -4.46
C LEU A 97 -0.41 2.42 -3.41
N ILE A 98 -0.55 1.13 -3.70
CA ILE A 98 -0.21 0.06 -2.74
C ILE A 98 1.28 -0.28 -2.72
N GLN A 99 2.05 0.20 -3.70
CA GLN A 99 3.52 0.10 -3.70
C GLN A 99 4.08 1.21 -2.83
N GLY A 100 4.25 0.93 -1.54
CA GLY A 100 4.74 1.90 -0.57
C GLY A 100 4.75 1.34 0.84
N GLU A 101 5.45 2.03 1.72
CA GLU A 101 5.51 1.70 3.15
C GLU A 101 4.29 2.26 3.90
N SER A 102 3.64 3.29 3.36
CA SER A 102 2.49 3.95 4.00
C SER A 102 1.64 4.74 3.01
N ALA A 103 0.51 5.28 3.50
CA ALA A 103 -0.34 6.20 2.76
C ALA A 103 0.38 7.46 2.24
N ILE A 104 1.49 7.87 2.88
CA ILE A 104 2.28 9.06 2.49
C ILE A 104 3.58 8.73 1.77
N ALA A 105 4.08 7.51 1.94
CA ALA A 105 5.31 7.02 1.34
C ALA A 105 4.98 5.87 0.40
N ASN A 106 4.19 6.17 -0.64
CA ASN A 106 3.92 5.26 -1.74
C ASN A 106 4.36 5.85 -3.08
N ASP A 107 4.55 4.96 -4.04
CA ASP A 107 5.01 5.27 -5.38
C ASP A 107 4.12 6.31 -6.07
N LEU A 108 2.81 6.31 -5.81
CA LEU A 108 1.91 7.30 -6.37
C LEU A 108 2.21 8.70 -5.83
N ILE A 109 2.30 8.87 -4.50
CA ILE A 109 2.66 10.17 -3.90
C ILE A 109 4.07 10.58 -4.31
N ASN A 110 5.04 9.68 -4.26
CA ASN A 110 6.43 9.94 -4.68
C ASN A 110 6.48 10.49 -6.11
N ARG A 111 5.72 9.91 -7.04
CA ARG A 111 5.63 10.41 -8.41
C ARG A 111 5.00 11.80 -8.48
N LEU A 112 3.95 12.06 -7.71
CA LEU A 112 3.23 13.35 -7.73
C LEU A 112 4.04 14.51 -7.13
N VAL A 113 4.95 14.22 -6.20
CA VAL A 113 5.84 15.21 -5.60
C VAL A 113 7.19 15.35 -6.30
N ASP A 114 7.60 14.36 -7.09
CA ASP A 114 8.89 14.36 -7.78
C ASP A 114 8.89 15.34 -8.97
N PRO A 115 9.66 16.45 -8.89
CA PRO A 115 9.74 17.42 -9.98
C PRO A 115 10.44 16.86 -11.22
N ALA A 116 11.23 15.78 -11.11
CA ALA A 116 11.86 15.13 -12.26
C ALA A 116 10.85 14.32 -13.10
N VAL A 117 9.75 13.87 -12.49
CA VAL A 117 8.65 13.16 -13.18
C VAL A 117 7.71 14.15 -13.87
N HIS A 118 7.53 15.33 -13.28
CA HIS A 118 6.66 16.40 -13.78
C HIS A 118 7.43 17.59 -14.38
N ASP A 119 8.68 17.36 -14.85
CA ASP A 119 9.57 18.40 -15.34
C ASP A 119 8.94 19.17 -16.52
N PRO A 120 8.86 20.51 -16.46
CA PRO A 120 8.35 21.31 -17.56
C PRO A 120 9.18 21.10 -18.83
N SER A 121 8.53 20.62 -19.87
CA SER A 121 9.02 20.84 -21.22
C SER A 121 9.22 22.36 -21.41
N PRO A 122 10.40 22.82 -21.84
CA PRO A 122 10.70 24.25 -22.00
C PRO A 122 9.79 24.99 -22.98
N ASP A 123 8.99 24.26 -23.76
CA ASP A 123 8.05 24.81 -24.75
C ASP A 123 6.63 25.08 -24.22
N MET A 124 6.32 24.73 -22.97
CA MET A 124 5.01 25.01 -22.38
C MET A 124 5.09 26.24 -21.47
N GLY A 125 4.87 27.42 -22.06
CA GLY A 125 4.88 28.74 -21.39
C GLY A 125 3.80 28.99 -20.34
N ASN A 126 3.35 27.94 -19.64
CA ASN A 126 2.44 28.00 -18.50
C ASN A 126 3.25 27.69 -17.23
N PRO A 127 3.13 28.44 -16.12
CA PRO A 127 3.72 28.02 -14.85
C PRO A 127 3.08 26.70 -14.39
N ILE A 128 3.70 25.57 -14.75
CA ILE A 128 3.25 24.23 -14.35
C ILE A 128 3.70 23.97 -12.92
N ILE A 129 2.80 23.33 -12.17
CA ILE A 129 2.94 22.97 -10.77
C ILE A 129 3.92 21.78 -10.69
N ASN A 130 5.18 22.04 -10.34
CA ASN A 130 6.23 21.00 -10.22
C ASN A 130 6.03 20.01 -9.06
N ASN A 131 5.06 20.30 -8.17
CA ASN A 131 4.68 19.44 -7.07
C ASN A 131 3.16 19.50 -6.94
N LEU A 132 2.45 18.44 -7.34
CA LEU A 132 0.99 18.37 -7.26
C LEU A 132 0.46 18.26 -5.82
N CYS A 133 1.37 18.12 -4.85
CA CYS A 133 1.16 18.17 -3.41
C CYS A 133 1.98 19.31 -2.77
N PRO A 134 1.77 20.59 -3.14
CA PRO A 134 2.61 21.70 -2.68
C PRO A 134 2.57 21.87 -1.16
N ASP A 135 1.45 21.50 -0.53
CA ASP A 135 1.22 21.53 0.91
C ASP A 135 1.42 20.14 1.56
N GLY A 136 2.04 19.20 0.85
CA GLY A 136 2.09 17.78 1.20
C GLY A 136 0.74 17.10 0.98
N SER A 137 0.49 16.01 1.71
CA SER A 137 -0.76 15.23 1.61
C SER A 137 -1.91 15.78 2.47
N ALA A 138 -1.86 17.07 2.78
CA ALA A 138 -2.80 17.73 3.69
C ALA A 138 -4.13 18.09 3.05
N GLU A 139 -4.09 18.45 1.77
CA GLU A 139 -5.24 18.97 1.04
C GLU A 139 -5.21 18.52 -0.43
N GLY A 140 -6.38 18.60 -1.07
CA GLY A 140 -6.55 18.33 -2.49
C GLY A 140 -6.19 16.89 -2.87
N LEU A 141 -5.59 16.73 -4.07
CA LEU A 141 -5.34 15.42 -4.68
C LEU A 141 -4.59 14.45 -3.76
N CYS A 142 -3.56 14.92 -3.06
CA CYS A 142 -2.68 14.03 -2.30
C CYS A 142 -3.28 13.61 -0.96
N TYR A 143 -4.20 14.43 -0.44
CA TYR A 143 -5.07 14.05 0.66
C TYR A 143 -6.07 12.96 0.24
N ASP A 144 -6.72 13.14 -0.91
CA ASP A 144 -7.64 12.12 -1.44
C ASP A 144 -6.93 10.79 -1.74
N ILE A 145 -5.65 10.85 -2.13
CA ILE A 145 -4.80 9.66 -2.31
C ILE A 145 -4.52 8.95 -0.98
N VAL A 146 -4.25 9.68 0.10
CA VAL A 146 -4.07 9.09 1.43
C VAL A 146 -5.34 8.40 1.89
N LEU A 147 -6.51 9.05 1.70
CA LEU A 147 -7.80 8.42 2.00
C LEU A 147 -8.02 7.17 1.15
N TRP A 148 -7.71 7.26 -0.14
CA TRP A 148 -7.86 6.13 -1.04
C TRP A 148 -6.97 4.96 -0.62
N TRP A 149 -5.72 5.22 -0.23
CA TRP A 149 -4.81 4.20 0.29
C TRP A 149 -5.42 3.48 1.50
N ASN A 150 -6.00 4.23 2.44
CA ASN A 150 -6.66 3.65 3.61
C ASN A 150 -7.85 2.76 3.22
N VAL A 151 -8.68 3.21 2.28
CA VAL A 151 -9.78 2.38 1.74
C VAL A 151 -9.23 1.12 1.09
N THR A 152 -8.17 1.24 0.29
CA THR A 152 -7.57 0.12 -0.46
C THR A 152 -6.93 -0.92 0.47
N ILE A 153 -6.18 -0.50 1.47
CA ILE A 153 -5.42 -1.42 2.35
C ILE A 153 -6.28 -1.92 3.51
N HIS A 154 -7.06 -1.04 4.14
CA HIS A 154 -7.79 -1.35 5.37
C HIS A 154 -9.26 -1.69 5.13
N GLY A 155 -9.84 -1.26 4.01
CA GLY A 155 -11.26 -1.40 3.78
C GLY A 155 -12.11 -0.48 4.65
N ASP A 156 -11.60 0.68 5.02
CA ASP A 156 -12.37 1.61 5.85
C ASP A 156 -13.42 2.35 5.01
N GLU A 157 -14.65 1.83 5.00
CA GLU A 157 -15.81 2.48 4.34
C GLU A 157 -16.15 3.85 4.94
N ASN A 158 -15.67 4.11 6.16
CA ASN A 158 -15.84 5.36 6.90
C ASN A 158 -14.52 6.11 7.04
N ALA A 159 -13.63 6.01 6.04
CA ALA A 159 -12.47 6.91 5.87
C ALA A 159 -12.94 8.36 5.68
N THR A 160 -13.56 8.89 6.72
CA THR A 160 -13.76 10.30 6.98
C THR A 160 -12.41 10.82 7.42
N SER A 161 -12.12 12.04 6.99
CA SER A 161 -10.87 12.72 7.32
C SER A 161 -10.44 12.49 8.77
N PRO A 162 -9.26 11.89 9.04
CA PRO A 162 -8.66 12.03 10.37
C PRO A 162 -8.24 13.50 10.65
N PHE A 163 -8.42 14.42 9.68
CA PHE A 163 -7.89 15.80 9.69
C PHE A 163 -8.93 16.90 9.76
N LEU A 164 -10.22 16.61 9.59
CA LEU A 164 -11.23 17.62 9.83
C LEU A 164 -11.53 17.62 11.33
N PRO A 165 -11.19 18.69 12.08
CA PRO A 165 -11.68 18.81 13.43
C PRO A 165 -13.20 18.79 13.33
N GLY A 166 -13.79 17.67 13.77
CA GLY A 166 -15.21 17.61 14.01
C GLY A 166 -15.54 18.70 15.01
N ALA A 167 -16.15 19.77 14.52
CA ALA A 167 -16.98 20.65 15.33
C ALA A 167 -18.17 19.83 15.82
N GLY A 168 -17.92 18.89 16.73
CA GLY A 168 -18.96 18.28 17.54
C GLY A 168 -19.61 19.39 18.38
N PRO A 169 -20.95 19.43 18.48
CA PRO A 169 -21.65 20.51 19.14
C PRO A 169 -21.23 20.57 20.61
N GLY A 170 -20.72 21.73 21.01
CA GLY A 170 -20.16 22.01 22.32
C GLY A 170 -21.02 21.49 23.47
N GLY A 171 -20.46 20.53 24.20
CA GLY A 171 -20.84 20.22 25.57
C GLY A 171 -19.81 20.84 26.50
N GLY A 172 -20.04 22.07 26.93
CA GLY A 172 -19.20 22.76 27.90
C GLY A 172 -19.18 22.02 29.25
N GLY A 173 -17.99 21.56 29.63
CA GLY A 173 -17.69 21.05 30.96
C GLY A 173 -16.19 21.07 31.16
N GLY A 174 -15.66 22.09 31.84
CA GLY A 174 -14.23 22.28 32.09
C GLY A 174 -13.63 21.21 33.01
N GLY A 175 -13.30 20.06 32.43
CA GLY A 175 -12.16 19.23 32.84
C GLY A 175 -11.02 19.51 31.85
N GLY A 176 -9.76 19.45 32.31
CA GLY A 176 -8.58 19.71 31.46
C GLY A 176 -8.69 18.97 30.12
N ALA A 177 -8.32 19.65 29.03
CA ALA A 177 -8.50 19.09 27.71
C ALA A 177 -7.74 17.77 27.61
N LEU A 178 -8.49 16.69 27.38
CA LEU A 178 -7.90 15.39 27.16
C LEU A 178 -7.10 15.47 25.85
N SER A 179 -5.86 14.99 25.88
CA SER A 179 -5.05 14.83 24.69
C SER A 179 -5.85 14.06 23.63
N GLN A 180 -5.87 14.60 22.41
CA GLN A 180 -6.65 14.04 21.29
C GLN A 180 -5.71 13.23 20.40
N GLY A 181 -6.19 12.11 19.88
CA GLY A 181 -5.43 11.34 18.90
C GLY A 181 -6.10 10.03 18.53
N THR A 182 -5.51 9.33 17.56
CA THR A 182 -5.98 8.03 17.09
C THR A 182 -4.80 7.09 16.92
N MET A 183 -5.00 5.83 17.27
CA MET A 183 -4.12 4.74 16.87
C MET A 183 -4.61 4.26 15.50
N ALA A 184 -3.87 4.58 14.44
CA ALA A 184 -4.28 4.30 13.07
C ALA A 184 -4.18 2.80 12.75
N GLU A 185 -3.03 2.17 13.04
CA GLU A 185 -2.79 0.77 12.67
C GLU A 185 -1.77 0.05 13.56
N VAL A 186 -1.78 -1.28 13.43
CA VAL A 186 -0.66 -2.17 13.71
C VAL A 186 -0.40 -2.95 12.43
N SER A 187 0.70 -2.65 11.73
CA SER A 187 1.00 -3.26 10.44
C SER A 187 1.34 -4.75 10.56
N LEU A 188 1.36 -5.47 9.43
CA LEU A 188 1.79 -6.89 9.39
C LEU A 188 3.26 -7.07 9.79
N LEU A 189 4.06 -6.02 9.74
CA LEU A 189 5.44 -6.01 10.23
C LEU A 189 5.54 -5.51 11.67
N GLY A 190 4.40 -5.24 12.33
CA GLY A 190 4.32 -4.81 13.72
C GLY A 190 4.64 -3.35 13.94
N ARG A 191 4.50 -2.50 12.91
CA ARG A 191 4.60 -1.05 13.08
C ARG A 191 3.28 -0.53 13.64
N VAL A 192 3.31 0.00 14.85
CA VAL A 192 2.22 0.77 15.44
C VAL A 192 2.37 2.21 14.96
N SER A 193 1.29 2.81 14.46
CA SER A 193 1.32 4.20 14.02
C SER A 193 0.02 4.93 14.32
N GLY A 194 0.11 6.25 14.41
CA GLY A 194 -1.03 7.11 14.69
C GLY A 194 -0.61 8.57 14.84
N PHE A 195 -1.50 9.36 15.44
CA PHE A 195 -1.19 10.72 15.84
C PHE A 195 -1.74 11.02 17.24
N ALA A 196 -1.09 11.94 17.95
CA ALA A 196 -1.53 12.45 19.24
C ALA A 196 -1.12 13.92 19.36
N ARG A 197 -2.01 14.77 19.88
CA ARG A 197 -1.78 16.22 20.06
C ARG A 197 -2.44 16.76 21.31
N ASN A 198 -1.88 17.82 21.86
CA ASN A 198 -2.59 18.65 22.82
C ASN A 198 -3.48 19.65 22.05
N PRO A 199 -4.82 19.61 22.18
CA PRO A 199 -5.69 20.58 21.52
C PRO A 199 -5.53 22.02 22.07
N ASP A 200 -4.99 22.19 23.27
CA ASP A 200 -4.78 23.50 23.89
C ASP A 200 -3.43 24.12 23.50
N ASP A 201 -2.43 23.30 23.17
CA ASP A 201 -1.12 23.73 22.67
C ASP A 201 -0.64 22.82 21.52
N ALA A 202 -0.92 23.25 20.29
CA ALA A 202 -0.49 22.54 19.08
C ALA A 202 1.03 22.57 18.84
N ALA A 203 1.82 23.24 19.70
CA ALA A 203 3.28 23.14 19.67
C ALA A 203 3.81 22.14 20.71
N GLU A 204 2.96 21.63 21.60
CA GLU A 204 3.35 20.67 22.62
C GLU A 204 3.51 19.26 22.01
N GLU A 205 4.64 18.64 22.33
CA GLU A 205 4.90 17.25 22.04
C GLU A 205 4.11 16.36 23.01
N VAL A 206 3.43 15.33 22.48
CA VAL A 206 2.61 14.42 23.29
C VAL A 206 3.29 13.07 23.34
N ASP A 207 3.51 12.54 24.54
CA ASP A 207 4.02 11.18 24.68
C ASP A 207 2.89 10.16 24.48
N VAL A 208 3.21 9.08 23.76
CA VAL A 208 2.32 7.96 23.50
C VAL A 208 2.84 6.71 24.21
N LEU A 209 2.07 6.22 25.17
CA LEU A 209 2.36 5.02 25.93
C LEU A 209 1.72 3.82 25.25
N ILE A 210 2.53 2.84 24.89
CA ILE A 210 2.10 1.65 24.15
C ILE A 210 2.16 0.45 25.09
N TYR A 211 1.00 -0.19 25.28
CA TYR A 211 0.84 -1.37 26.13
C TYR A 211 0.45 -2.59 25.29
N VAL A 212 0.90 -3.77 25.71
CA VAL A 212 0.49 -5.05 25.13
C VAL A 212 -0.07 -5.98 26.20
N GLY A 213 -1.12 -6.73 25.83
CA GLY A 213 -1.71 -7.77 26.68
C GLY A 213 -2.67 -7.25 27.74
N GLY A 214 -3.01 -5.96 27.73
CA GLY A 214 -3.97 -5.32 28.62
C GLY A 214 -3.93 -3.80 28.50
N ASP A 215 -4.91 -3.15 29.12
CA ASP A 215 -4.95 -1.69 29.28
C ASP A 215 -3.86 -1.18 30.23
N ALA A 216 -3.80 0.13 30.48
CA ALA A 216 -2.82 0.74 31.40
C ALA A 216 -2.79 0.11 32.82
N SER A 217 -3.85 -0.56 33.26
CA SER A 217 -3.93 -1.16 34.59
C SER A 217 -3.48 -2.63 34.65
N THR A 218 -3.46 -3.31 33.50
CA THR A 218 -3.24 -4.77 33.42
C THR A 218 -2.19 -5.20 32.40
N GLY A 219 -1.90 -4.35 31.42
CA GLY A 219 -0.96 -4.58 30.33
C GLY A 219 0.49 -4.35 30.73
N THR A 220 1.38 -4.74 29.83
CA THR A 220 2.82 -4.43 29.94
C THR A 220 3.10 -3.19 29.10
N LEU A 221 3.62 -2.13 29.72
CA LEU A 221 4.16 -0.97 28.98
C LEU A 221 5.40 -1.43 28.21
N ILE A 222 5.35 -1.37 26.88
CA ILE A 222 6.45 -1.77 26.01
C ILE A 222 7.21 -0.58 25.43
N ALA A 223 6.58 0.60 25.36
CA ALA A 223 7.23 1.82 24.92
C ALA A 223 6.51 3.08 25.38
N THR A 224 7.29 4.15 25.44
CA THR A 224 6.83 5.54 25.42
C THR A 224 7.47 6.18 24.19
N VAL A 225 6.65 6.71 23.29
CA VAL A 225 7.08 7.32 22.02
C VAL A 225 6.50 8.71 21.91
N THR A 226 7.35 9.70 21.71
CA THR A 226 6.89 11.07 21.49
C THR A 226 6.25 11.17 20.11
N ALA A 227 5.08 11.78 20.05
CA ALA A 227 4.40 12.09 18.81
C ALA A 227 4.98 13.39 18.23
N ASP A 228 6.16 13.32 17.64
CA ASP A 228 6.92 14.45 17.05
C ASP A 228 7.23 14.25 15.56
N GLU A 229 6.78 13.14 14.97
CA GLU A 229 6.99 12.85 13.57
C GLU A 229 6.12 13.79 12.70
N ARG A 230 6.66 14.13 11.54
CA ARG A 230 5.88 14.79 10.48
C ARG A 230 5.07 13.73 9.76
N GLY A 231 3.76 13.79 9.86
CA GLY A 231 2.87 12.92 9.08
C GLY A 231 2.16 13.65 7.94
N PRO A 232 1.16 12.97 7.32
CA PRO A 232 0.29 13.61 6.35
C PRO A 232 -0.34 14.86 6.98
N GLY A 233 -0.45 16.01 6.29
CA GLY A 233 -1.31 17.09 6.85
C GLY A 233 -0.80 18.53 6.91
N GLY A 234 0.42 18.88 6.48
CA GLY A 234 0.86 20.27 6.62
C GLY A 234 0.83 20.67 8.11
N SER A 235 0.32 21.84 8.50
CA SER A 235 0.33 22.44 9.87
C SER A 235 0.17 21.56 11.15
N GLN A 236 -0.18 20.28 11.06
CA GLN A 236 -0.02 19.25 12.11
C GLN A 236 1.34 18.50 12.02
N SER A 237 2.37 19.13 11.44
CA SER A 237 3.69 18.51 11.31
C SER A 237 4.34 18.44 12.69
N GLY A 238 4.50 17.24 13.24
CA GLY A 238 5.09 17.04 14.57
C GLY A 238 4.15 16.47 15.62
N HIS A 239 3.14 15.70 15.21
CA HIS A 239 2.18 15.03 16.11
C HIS A 239 1.96 13.55 15.76
N TYR A 240 2.79 13.01 14.89
CA TYR A 240 2.71 11.59 14.52
C TYR A 240 3.66 10.80 15.37
N PHE A 241 3.26 9.56 15.63
CA PHE A 241 4.16 8.60 16.26
C PHE A 241 4.21 7.36 15.39
N SER A 242 5.38 6.74 15.41
CA SER A 242 5.50 5.37 14.97
C SER A 242 6.43 4.58 15.85
N TYR A 243 6.04 3.32 16.09
CA TYR A 243 6.76 2.41 16.94
C TYR A 243 6.80 1.02 16.35
N GLN A 244 7.99 0.44 16.24
CA GLN A 244 8.16 -0.94 15.83
C GLN A 244 8.00 -1.84 17.05
N LEU A 245 7.05 -2.78 17.02
CA LEU A 245 6.88 -3.77 18.08
C LEU A 245 8.17 -4.61 18.25
N PRO A 246 8.55 -4.94 19.50
CA PRO A 246 9.64 -5.87 19.78
C PRO A 246 9.42 -7.25 19.14
N SER A 247 10.52 -7.94 18.78
CA SER A 247 10.47 -9.21 18.02
C SER A 247 9.71 -10.32 18.72
N GLU A 248 9.59 -10.31 20.05
CA GLU A 248 8.75 -11.24 20.80
C GLU A 248 7.24 -11.16 20.44
N TYR A 249 6.80 -10.05 19.85
CA TYR A 249 5.43 -9.85 19.35
C TYR A 249 5.30 -10.02 17.83
N LEU A 250 6.41 -10.29 17.12
CA LEU A 250 6.48 -10.44 15.67
C LEU A 250 6.52 -11.91 15.22
N ASN A 251 5.75 -12.77 15.88
CA ASN A 251 5.79 -14.23 15.69
C ASN A 251 4.48 -14.80 15.10
N GLY A 252 3.63 -13.95 14.54
CA GLY A 252 2.34 -14.33 13.97
C GLY A 252 1.25 -14.66 14.99
N ASN A 253 1.54 -14.63 16.29
CA ASN A 253 0.52 -14.73 17.33
C ASN A 253 -0.33 -13.45 17.35
N SER A 254 -1.60 -13.61 17.74
CA SER A 254 -2.49 -12.48 17.92
C SER A 254 -2.09 -11.70 19.17
N VAL A 255 -1.86 -10.40 19.02
CA VAL A 255 -1.55 -9.48 20.12
C VAL A 255 -2.56 -8.35 20.13
N THR A 256 -2.95 -7.89 21.31
CA THR A 256 -3.80 -6.70 21.49
C THR A 256 -2.93 -5.58 22.02
N VAL A 257 -2.86 -4.50 21.24
CA VAL A 257 -2.05 -3.31 21.49
C VAL A 257 -2.97 -2.16 21.89
N TYR A 258 -2.61 -1.47 22.96
CA TYR A 258 -3.26 -0.27 23.45
C TYR A 258 -2.30 0.89 23.31
N ALA A 259 -2.81 2.07 22.98
CA ALA A 259 -2.03 3.29 22.90
C ALA A 259 -2.74 4.41 23.65
N TYR A 260 -2.02 5.10 24.52
CA TYR A 260 -2.52 6.21 25.34
C TYR A 260 -1.68 7.44 25.06
N SER A 261 -2.31 8.62 25.02
CA SER A 261 -1.59 9.90 25.02
C SER A 261 -1.44 10.43 26.45
N MET A 262 -0.34 11.16 26.70
CA MET A 262 -0.02 11.75 27.99
C MET A 262 0.57 13.16 27.79
N THR A 263 -0.04 14.15 28.45
CA THR A 263 0.45 15.54 28.51
C THR A 263 0.68 15.97 29.95
N ASP A 264 -0.27 15.76 30.88
CA ASP A 264 -0.17 16.22 32.28
C ASP A 264 -0.93 15.35 33.32
N ASP A 265 -1.16 14.06 33.03
CA ASP A 265 -2.07 13.14 33.75
C ASP A 265 -3.57 13.55 33.70
N PRO A 266 -4.52 12.64 33.37
CA PRO A 266 -4.36 11.19 33.24
C PRO A 266 -4.00 10.70 31.82
N GLU A 267 -3.54 9.44 31.71
CA GLU A 267 -3.41 8.71 30.44
C GLU A 267 -4.76 8.65 29.69
N ASN A 268 -4.77 9.09 28.44
CA ASN A 268 -5.97 9.12 27.60
C ASN A 268 -5.87 8.09 26.49
N LEU A 269 -6.74 7.07 26.51
CA LEU A 269 -6.78 6.05 25.45
C LEU A 269 -7.03 6.74 24.10
N LEU A 270 -6.15 6.50 23.14
CA LEU A 270 -6.31 7.04 21.78
C LEU A 270 -7.55 6.44 21.12
N GLU A 271 -8.18 7.19 20.22
CA GLU A 271 -9.27 6.67 19.39
C GLU A 271 -8.81 5.44 18.59
N ALA A 272 -9.74 4.54 18.27
CA ALA A 272 -9.49 3.27 17.59
C ALA A 272 -8.54 2.27 18.30
N ALA A 273 -8.05 2.59 19.51
CA ALA A 273 -7.41 1.63 20.40
C ALA A 273 -8.46 0.96 21.33
N PRO A 274 -8.22 -0.29 21.79
CA PRO A 274 -7.13 -1.17 21.39
C PRO A 274 -7.30 -1.77 19.99
N LYS A 275 -6.18 -2.19 19.37
CA LYS A 275 -6.18 -2.99 18.15
C LYS A 275 -5.64 -4.37 18.39
N THR A 276 -6.34 -5.38 17.85
CA THR A 276 -5.85 -6.75 17.82
C THR A 276 -5.28 -7.03 16.44
N ALA A 277 -4.02 -7.47 16.38
CA ALA A 277 -3.31 -7.72 15.14
C ALA A 277 -2.40 -8.95 15.26
N ARG A 278 -1.96 -9.45 14.11
CA ARG A 278 -0.86 -10.41 14.00
C ARG A 278 0.25 -9.74 13.21
N ALA A 279 1.48 -9.85 13.70
CA ALA A 279 2.64 -9.28 13.06
C ALA A 279 3.74 -10.33 12.91
N TRP A 280 4.60 -10.15 11.92
CA TRP A 280 5.70 -11.05 11.58
C TRP A 280 6.99 -10.26 11.40
N GLU A 281 8.06 -10.83 11.91
CA GLU A 281 9.41 -10.38 11.60
C GLU A 281 9.77 -10.88 10.20
N ILE A 282 10.46 -10.06 9.40
CA ILE A 282 11.00 -10.51 8.13
C ILE A 282 12.04 -11.58 8.42
N ASN A 283 11.85 -12.77 7.86
CA ASN A 283 12.82 -13.84 7.95
C ASN A 283 13.95 -13.60 6.94
N GLU A 284 15.17 -13.36 7.42
CA GLU A 284 16.35 -13.07 6.57
C GLU A 284 16.65 -14.18 5.55
N ASP A 285 16.39 -15.45 5.90
CA ASP A 285 16.55 -16.58 4.97
C ASP A 285 15.48 -16.55 3.87
N ALA A 286 14.24 -16.20 4.21
CA ALA A 286 13.15 -16.04 3.24
C ALA A 286 13.43 -14.88 2.27
N GLU A 287 13.90 -13.74 2.78
CA GLU A 287 14.29 -12.58 1.98
C GLU A 287 15.47 -12.92 1.06
N SER A 288 16.53 -13.51 1.60
CA SER A 288 17.71 -13.93 0.82
C SER A 288 17.35 -14.95 -0.25
N PHE A 289 16.47 -15.90 0.08
CA PHE A 289 15.95 -16.88 -0.87
C PHE A 289 15.14 -16.20 -1.97
N TRP A 290 14.28 -15.24 -1.63
CA TRP A 290 13.47 -14.50 -2.57
C TRP A 290 14.32 -13.73 -3.57
N ALA A 291 15.26 -12.92 -3.08
CA ALA A 291 16.16 -12.13 -3.92
C ALA A 291 16.96 -13.00 -4.90
N SER A 292 17.33 -14.23 -4.48
CA SER A 292 18.12 -15.15 -5.30
C SER A 292 17.29 -15.96 -6.32
N ASN A 293 16.06 -16.35 -5.97
CA ASN A 293 15.31 -17.37 -6.69
C ASN A 293 13.97 -16.91 -7.26
N ILE A 294 13.37 -15.85 -6.72
CA ILE A 294 12.02 -15.39 -7.08
C ILE A 294 12.10 -14.06 -7.82
N GLU A 295 12.81 -13.09 -7.25
CA GLU A 295 12.92 -11.75 -7.82
C GLU A 295 13.44 -11.73 -9.26
N PRO A 296 14.47 -12.53 -9.67
CA PRO A 296 14.91 -12.57 -11.06
C PRO A 296 13.85 -13.12 -12.01
N GLU A 297 13.07 -14.13 -11.59
CA GLU A 297 12.00 -14.71 -12.39
C GLU A 297 10.83 -13.73 -12.56
N LEU A 298 10.42 -13.06 -11.48
CA LEU A 298 9.39 -12.02 -11.52
C LEU A 298 9.85 -10.84 -12.37
N SER A 299 11.08 -10.36 -12.21
CA SER A 299 11.63 -9.27 -13.00
C SER A 299 11.71 -9.61 -14.49
N GLN A 300 12.05 -10.85 -14.85
CA GLN A 300 12.08 -11.28 -16.25
C GLN A 300 10.69 -11.35 -16.88
N ARG A 301 9.69 -11.83 -16.13
CA ARG A 301 8.37 -12.22 -16.68
C ARG A 301 7.30 -11.15 -16.46
N CYS A 302 7.37 -10.41 -15.37
CA CYS A 302 6.31 -9.56 -14.85
C CYS A 302 6.62 -8.06 -14.94
N SER A 303 7.88 -7.66 -15.19
CA SER A 303 8.32 -6.26 -15.23
C SER A 303 7.63 -5.38 -16.29
N ARG A 304 6.91 -5.98 -17.24
CA ARG A 304 6.10 -5.25 -18.22
C ARG A 304 4.85 -4.61 -17.61
N CYS A 305 4.33 -5.19 -16.54
CA CYS A 305 3.07 -4.78 -15.91
C CYS A 305 3.26 -4.36 -14.45
N HIS A 306 4.27 -4.94 -13.80
CA HIS A 306 4.51 -4.78 -12.38
C HIS A 306 5.84 -4.08 -12.17
N THR A 307 5.87 -3.13 -11.26
CA THR A 307 7.08 -2.53 -10.70
C THR A 307 7.35 -3.14 -9.33
N ASN A 308 8.59 -3.08 -8.87
CA ASN A 308 9.03 -3.60 -7.57
C ASN A 308 8.75 -5.10 -7.34
N HIS A 309 9.79 -5.92 -7.45
CA HIS A 309 9.73 -7.37 -7.22
C HIS A 309 10.55 -7.81 -6.01
N THR A 310 10.94 -6.86 -5.15
CA THR A 310 11.68 -7.17 -3.92
C THR A 310 10.80 -7.95 -2.96
N TYR A 311 11.45 -8.58 -1.98
CA TYR A 311 10.75 -9.32 -0.94
C TYR A 311 9.77 -8.42 -0.18
N GLU A 312 10.26 -7.29 0.33
CA GLU A 312 9.47 -6.30 1.07
C GLU A 312 8.28 -5.78 0.25
N GLY A 313 8.51 -5.36 -1.00
CA GLY A 313 7.46 -4.85 -1.89
C GLY A 313 6.39 -5.89 -2.25
N ARG A 314 6.65 -7.18 -1.97
CA ARG A 314 5.72 -8.29 -2.22
C ARG A 314 5.33 -9.03 -0.96
N PHE A 315 5.76 -8.59 0.23
CA PHE A 315 5.48 -9.26 1.48
C PHE A 315 3.98 -9.43 1.71
N PHE A 316 3.20 -8.36 1.51
CA PHE A 316 1.72 -8.41 1.62
C PHE A 316 1.08 -9.43 0.66
N ALA A 317 1.55 -9.48 -0.59
CA ALA A 317 1.03 -10.43 -1.57
C ALA A 317 1.48 -11.86 -1.29
N LEU A 318 2.67 -12.03 -0.70
CA LEU A 318 3.12 -13.31 -0.18
C LEU A 318 2.28 -13.71 1.03
N SER A 319 1.85 -12.79 1.88
CA SER A 319 1.19 -13.06 3.16
C SER A 319 -0.34 -13.05 3.12
N SER A 320 -0.99 -12.74 2.01
CA SER A 320 -2.47 -12.72 1.93
C SER A 320 -3.03 -13.99 1.28
N PRO A 321 -3.97 -14.74 1.90
CA PRO A 321 -4.41 -14.59 3.28
C PRO A 321 -3.30 -15.04 4.25
N LEU A 322 -3.35 -14.58 5.50
CA LEU A 322 -2.33 -14.89 6.51
C LEU A 322 -2.41 -16.35 6.96
N PRO A 323 -1.34 -16.95 7.52
CA PRO A 323 -1.40 -18.30 8.08
C PRO A 323 -2.57 -18.51 9.06
N GLY A 324 -2.84 -17.52 9.91
CA GLY A 324 -3.95 -17.54 10.88
C GLY A 324 -5.35 -17.41 10.26
N GLU A 325 -5.43 -17.08 8.97
CA GLU A 325 -6.66 -16.84 8.20
C GLU A 325 -6.84 -17.89 7.08
N GLY A 326 -6.09 -19.00 7.15
CA GLY A 326 -6.13 -20.08 6.15
C GLY A 326 -5.12 -19.93 5.02
N GLY A 327 -4.20 -18.98 5.12
CA GLY A 327 -3.03 -18.85 4.27
C GLY A 327 -2.11 -20.05 4.31
N SER A 328 -1.53 -20.36 3.16
CA SER A 328 -0.61 -21.47 2.93
C SER A 328 0.34 -21.14 1.78
N SER A 329 1.36 -21.98 1.63
CA SER A 329 2.34 -21.90 0.54
C SER A 329 1.71 -22.00 -0.85
N SER A 330 0.48 -22.50 -0.98
CA SER A 330 -0.19 -22.78 -2.25
C SER A 330 -1.51 -22.04 -2.47
N ASN A 331 -1.85 -21.07 -1.60
CA ASN A 331 -3.09 -20.28 -1.77
C ASN A 331 -2.94 -18.78 -1.42
N ASN A 332 -1.71 -18.28 -1.30
CA ASN A 332 -1.49 -16.84 -1.14
C ASN A 332 -1.68 -16.07 -2.46
N LEU A 333 -1.85 -14.74 -2.37
CA LEU A 333 -2.23 -13.86 -3.46
C LEU A 333 -1.22 -13.95 -4.61
N ILE A 334 0.08 -13.85 -4.32
CA ILE A 334 1.08 -13.93 -5.38
C ILE A 334 1.10 -15.33 -6.03
N TYR A 335 1.01 -16.40 -5.25
CA TYR A 335 0.94 -17.76 -5.77
C TYR A 335 -0.29 -17.93 -6.69
N ASN A 336 -1.47 -17.52 -6.23
CA ASN A 336 -2.73 -17.67 -6.96
C ASN A 336 -2.70 -16.94 -8.31
N LYS A 337 -2.07 -15.76 -8.34
CA LYS A 337 -1.88 -14.96 -9.56
C LYS A 337 -0.93 -15.66 -10.53
N VAL A 338 0.25 -16.11 -10.07
CA VAL A 338 1.22 -16.75 -10.98
C VAL A 338 0.81 -18.16 -11.39
N SER A 339 -0.02 -18.85 -10.60
CA SER A 339 -0.55 -20.17 -10.93
C SER A 339 -1.79 -20.15 -11.80
N GLY A 340 -2.43 -18.99 -11.95
CA GLY A 340 -3.71 -18.86 -12.63
C GLY A 340 -4.90 -19.40 -11.86
N GLN A 341 -4.77 -19.60 -10.53
CA GLN A 341 -5.93 -19.87 -9.69
C GLN A 341 -6.84 -18.65 -9.62
N THR A 342 -6.24 -17.46 -9.62
CA THR A 342 -6.95 -16.21 -9.84
C THR A 342 -6.57 -15.68 -11.22
N GLY A 343 -7.57 -15.34 -12.03
CA GLY A 343 -7.36 -14.75 -13.35
C GLY A 343 -6.39 -13.55 -13.30
N HIS A 344 -5.47 -13.52 -14.26
CA HIS A 344 -4.49 -12.46 -14.43
C HIS A 344 -4.15 -12.30 -15.92
N SER A 345 -4.16 -11.06 -16.42
CA SER A 345 -3.97 -10.74 -17.85
C SER A 345 -2.59 -11.15 -18.38
N GLY A 346 -1.58 -11.25 -17.50
CA GLY A 346 -0.25 -11.74 -17.82
C GLY A 346 -0.16 -13.25 -18.07
N GLY A 347 -1.22 -14.02 -17.81
CA GLY A 347 -1.23 -15.48 -17.97
C GLY A 347 -0.70 -16.25 -16.76
N THR A 348 -0.38 -17.53 -16.97
CA THR A 348 0.10 -18.47 -15.93
C THR A 348 1.59 -18.76 -16.10
N PHE A 349 2.31 -18.82 -14.98
CA PHE A 349 3.77 -18.93 -14.95
C PHE A 349 4.29 -20.15 -14.19
N CYS A 350 3.44 -20.96 -13.55
CA CYS A 350 3.91 -22.20 -12.91
C CYS A 350 4.33 -23.30 -13.91
N SER A 351 3.75 -23.32 -15.11
CA SER A 351 3.98 -24.40 -16.07
C SER A 351 5.39 -24.33 -16.65
N GLY A 352 6.27 -25.25 -16.24
CA GLY A 352 7.64 -25.33 -16.74
C GLY A 352 8.62 -24.33 -16.13
N SER A 353 8.30 -23.72 -14.99
CA SER A 353 9.18 -22.83 -14.21
C SER A 353 9.24 -23.29 -12.74
N SER A 354 10.34 -22.94 -12.07
CA SER A 354 10.54 -23.12 -10.63
C SER A 354 9.80 -22.08 -9.78
N LEU A 355 9.18 -21.06 -10.37
CA LEU A 355 8.60 -19.92 -9.66
C LEU A 355 7.62 -20.34 -8.58
N CYS A 356 6.70 -21.26 -8.88
CA CYS A 356 5.66 -21.63 -7.92
C CYS A 356 6.19 -22.51 -6.77
N SER A 357 7.15 -23.39 -7.05
CA SER A 357 7.87 -24.11 -5.99
C SER A 357 8.74 -23.16 -5.17
N ASN A 358 9.34 -22.13 -5.78
CA ASN A 358 10.13 -21.14 -5.07
C ASN A 358 9.23 -20.26 -4.17
N LEU A 359 8.08 -19.81 -4.65
CA LEU A 359 7.10 -19.07 -3.83
C LEU A 359 6.61 -19.92 -2.65
N GLN A 360 6.35 -21.21 -2.88
CA GLN A 360 6.01 -22.14 -1.80
C GLN A 360 7.12 -22.23 -0.75
N ASN A 361 8.38 -22.32 -1.19
CA ASN A 361 9.54 -22.36 -0.29
C ASN A 361 9.71 -21.06 0.49
N ALA A 362 9.57 -19.90 -0.17
CA ALA A 362 9.65 -18.60 0.51
C ALA A 362 8.54 -18.42 1.55
N TRP A 363 7.31 -18.86 1.24
CA TRP A 363 6.24 -18.89 2.23
C TRP A 363 6.63 -19.74 3.44
N ASN A 364 7.14 -20.96 3.21
CA ASN A 364 7.51 -21.85 4.32
C ASN A 364 8.64 -21.25 5.16
N LEU A 365 9.68 -20.68 4.53
CA LEU A 365 10.76 -20.00 5.26
C LEU A 365 10.24 -18.84 6.12
N GLN A 366 9.24 -18.10 5.64
CA GLN A 366 8.70 -16.95 6.36
C GLN A 366 7.74 -17.34 7.51
N PHE A 367 6.96 -18.41 7.35
CA PHE A 367 5.81 -18.67 8.22
C PHE A 367 5.82 -20.03 8.94
N GLN A 368 6.83 -20.90 8.73
CA GLN A 368 6.96 -22.22 9.36
C GLN A 368 8.36 -22.41 9.96
#